data_AF-A0A0D0DVI9-F1
#
_entry.id   AF-A0A0D0DVI9-F1
#
_cell.length_a   1.000
_cell.length_b   1.000
_cell.length_c   1.000
_cell.angle_alpha   90.00
_cell.angle_beta   90.00
_cell.angle_gamma   90.00
#
_symmetry.space_group_name_H-M   'P 1'
#
loop_
_entity.id
_entity.type
_entity.pdbx_description
1 polymer ?
#
loop_
_entity_poly.entity_id
_entity_poly.type
_entity_poly.pdbx_seq_one_letter_code
_entity_poly.pdbx_strand_id
1 'polypeptide(L)'
;IKDLKYCVVTVSPEQLMKPGGEFGKLLLRPESTFHIISFIFDEAHCITSWGDFCPEYKELQCLQYILHCQVLFMITSATLTPETLTKVKKCLHMCLENLLIIHTSTNCPNIQLCIWKISIRC
;
A
#
# COMPACT_ATOMS: atom_id res chain seq x y z
N ILE A 1 -3.47 0.18 -20.30
CA ILE A 1 -2.20 -0.24 -19.67
C ILE A 1 -1.20 -0.71 -20.73
N LYS A 2 -1.56 -1.67 -21.61
CA LYS A 2 -0.66 -2.21 -22.66
C LYS A 2 -0.08 -1.15 -23.61
N ASP A 3 -0.86 -0.14 -23.98
CA ASP A 3 -0.40 0.96 -24.86
C ASP A 3 0.43 2.03 -24.13
N LEU A 4 0.76 1.84 -22.84
CA LEU A 4 1.54 2.78 -22.03
C LEU A 4 1.00 4.24 -21.97
N LYS A 5 -0.30 4.42 -22.19
CA LYS A 5 -0.96 5.75 -22.16
C LYS A 5 -1.18 6.34 -20.77
N TYR A 6 -0.93 5.57 -19.70
CA TYR A 6 -1.25 5.95 -18.34
C TYR A 6 0.02 6.03 -17.50
N CYS A 7 0.18 7.13 -16.77
CA CYS A 7 1.28 7.29 -15.81
C CYS A 7 0.99 6.65 -14.45
N VAL A 8 -0.30 6.59 -14.07
CA VAL A 8 -0.75 6.04 -12.79
C VAL A 8 -1.91 5.09 -13.04
N VAL A 9 -1.87 3.93 -12.38
CA VAL A 9 -2.94 2.93 -12.37
C VAL A 9 -3.23 2.57 -10.93
N THR A 10 -4.45 2.83 -10.47
CA THR A 10 -4.93 2.45 -9.13
C THR A 10 -5.74 1.17 -9.22
N VAL A 11 -5.51 0.24 -8.30
CA VAL A 11 -6.17 -1.08 -8.31
C VAL A 11 -6.33 -1.58 -6.88
N SER A 12 -7.46 -2.23 -6.58
CA SER A 12 -7.67 -2.87 -5.29
C SER A 12 -6.89 -4.21 -5.21
N PRO A 13 -6.55 -4.70 -4.00
CA PRO A 13 -5.91 -6.00 -3.84
C PRO A 13 -6.71 -7.14 -4.49
N GLU A 14 -8.05 -7.10 -4.38
CA GLU A 14 -8.97 -8.07 -4.96
C GLU A 14 -8.82 -8.19 -6.49
N GLN A 15 -8.74 -7.05 -7.20
CA GLN A 15 -8.60 -7.06 -8.65
C GLN A 15 -7.17 -7.40 -9.08
N LEU A 16 -6.18 -6.95 -8.30
CA LEU A 16 -4.77 -7.19 -8.56
C LEU A 16 -4.39 -8.67 -8.40
N MET A 17 -4.91 -9.32 -7.35
CA MET A 17 -4.63 -10.71 -6.99
C MET A 17 -5.69 -11.69 -7.51
N LYS A 18 -6.65 -11.23 -8.31
CA LYS A 18 -7.71 -12.07 -8.87
C LYS A 18 -7.11 -13.26 -9.65
N PRO A 19 -7.41 -14.52 -9.28
CA PRO A 19 -6.95 -15.69 -10.03
C PRO A 19 -7.42 -15.64 -11.49
N GLY A 20 -6.48 -15.82 -12.42
CA GLY A 20 -6.75 -15.70 -13.87
C GLY A 20 -7.08 -14.28 -14.35
N GLY A 21 -6.95 -13.27 -13.49
CA GLY A 21 -7.19 -11.87 -13.80
C GLY A 21 -6.20 -11.29 -14.81
N GLU A 22 -6.61 -10.20 -15.46
CA GLU A 22 -5.79 -9.55 -16.48
C GLU A 22 -4.53 -8.88 -15.90
N PHE A 23 -4.55 -8.45 -14.64
CA PHE A 23 -3.39 -7.89 -13.96
C PHE A 23 -2.29 -8.94 -13.77
N GLY A 24 -2.61 -10.13 -13.29
CA GLY A 24 -1.62 -11.22 -13.19
C GLY A 24 -0.97 -11.52 -14.54
N LYS A 25 -1.77 -11.62 -15.60
CA LYS A 25 -1.26 -11.84 -16.98
C LYS A 25 -0.38 -10.68 -17.48
N LEU A 26 -0.65 -9.46 -17.03
CA LEU A 26 0.11 -8.28 -17.40
C LEU A 26 1.44 -8.20 -16.62
N LEU A 27 1.42 -8.48 -15.32
CA LEU A 27 2.60 -8.47 -14.47
C LEU A 27 3.58 -9.61 -14.77
N LEU A 28 3.10 -10.71 -15.35
CA LEU A 28 3.98 -11.80 -15.80
C LEU A 28 4.70 -11.52 -17.13
N ARG A 29 4.40 -10.41 -17.82
CA ARG A 29 5.05 -10.05 -19.09
C ARG A 29 6.20 -9.06 -18.83
N PRO A 30 7.46 -9.42 -19.13
CA PRO A 30 8.60 -8.53 -18.94
C PRO A 30 8.45 -7.18 -19.66
N GLU A 31 7.91 -7.19 -20.88
CA GLU A 31 7.60 -5.97 -21.67
C GLU A 31 6.75 -4.97 -20.88
N SER A 32 5.82 -5.48 -20.07
CA SER A 32 4.86 -4.66 -19.33
C SER A 32 5.46 -4.17 -18.01
N THR A 33 6.22 -5.02 -17.30
CA THR A 33 6.81 -4.66 -16.01
C THR A 33 8.04 -3.78 -16.14
N PHE A 34 8.75 -3.82 -17.28
CA PHE A 34 9.89 -2.94 -17.55
C PHE A 34 9.55 -1.44 -17.47
N HIS A 35 8.30 -1.09 -17.76
CA HIS A 35 7.83 0.30 -17.74
C HIS A 35 7.29 0.73 -16.36
N ILE A 36 7.25 -0.17 -15.38
CA ILE A 36 6.80 0.13 -14.02
C ILE A 36 7.98 0.73 -13.25
N ILE A 37 7.83 1.98 -12.82
CA ILE A 37 8.87 2.70 -12.07
C ILE A 37 8.73 2.44 -10.57
N SER A 38 7.49 2.38 -10.07
CA SER A 38 7.20 2.19 -8.65
C SER A 38 5.88 1.47 -8.42
N PHE A 39 5.80 0.75 -7.31
CA PHE A 39 4.58 0.15 -6.77
C PHE A 39 4.28 0.78 -5.41
N ILE A 40 3.09 1.35 -5.24
CA ILE A 40 2.70 2.10 -4.05
C ILE A 40 1.59 1.36 -3.31
N PHE A 41 1.82 1.05 -2.03
CA PHE A 41 0.82 0.52 -1.11
C PHE A 41 0.26 1.68 -0.30
N ASP A 42 -0.90 2.19 -0.73
CA ASP A 42 -1.61 3.20 0.01
C ASP A 42 -2.43 2.59 1.16
N GLU A 43 -2.60 3.37 2.23
CA GLU A 43 -3.20 2.93 3.49
C GLU A 43 -2.64 1.58 3.99
N ALA A 44 -1.32 1.44 3.97
CA ALA A 44 -0.63 0.18 4.24
C ALA A 44 -0.93 -0.46 5.62
N HIS A 45 -1.51 0.30 6.56
CA HIS A 45 -2.00 -0.26 7.81
C HIS A 45 -3.08 -1.35 7.58
N CYS A 46 -3.86 -1.23 6.49
CA CYS A 46 -4.88 -2.18 6.03
C CYS A 46 -4.33 -3.58 5.76
N ILE A 47 -3.06 -3.72 5.37
CA ILE A 47 -2.41 -5.03 5.15
C ILE A 47 -2.53 -5.91 6.41
N THR A 48 -2.50 -5.28 7.59
CA THR A 48 -2.54 -5.98 8.88
C THR A 48 -3.92 -5.96 9.52
N SER A 49 -4.68 -4.86 9.36
CA SER A 49 -5.99 -4.72 10.01
C SER A 49 -7.12 -5.37 9.22
N TRP A 50 -7.01 -5.44 7.89
CA TRP A 50 -8.06 -5.96 7.00
C TRP A 50 -7.71 -7.30 6.38
N GLY A 51 -6.57 -7.91 6.72
CA GLY A 51 -6.15 -9.20 6.14
C GLY A 51 -7.12 -10.36 6.38
N ASP A 52 -8.06 -10.23 7.33
CA ASP A 52 -9.13 -11.23 7.55
C ASP A 52 -10.43 -10.90 6.79
N PHE A 53 -10.59 -9.64 6.37
CA PHE A 53 -11.71 -9.17 5.55
C PHE A 53 -11.41 -9.27 4.05
N CYS A 54 -10.19 -8.88 3.65
CA CYS A 54 -9.66 -8.96 2.30
C CYS A 54 -8.37 -9.80 2.35
N PRO A 55 -8.48 -11.13 2.23
CA PRO A 55 -7.33 -12.03 2.35
C PRO A 55 -6.26 -11.78 1.27
N GLU A 56 -6.61 -11.14 0.17
CA GLU A 56 -5.71 -10.79 -0.93
C GLU A 56 -4.55 -9.88 -0.49
N TYR A 57 -4.71 -9.13 0.61
CA TYR A 57 -3.60 -8.39 1.22
C TYR A 57 -2.42 -9.30 1.61
N LYS A 58 -2.69 -10.57 1.97
CA LYS A 58 -1.66 -11.56 2.33
C LYS A 58 -0.89 -12.04 1.10
N GLU A 59 -1.47 -11.92 -0.09
CA GLU A 59 -0.84 -12.34 -1.36
C GLU A 59 0.04 -11.24 -1.98
N LEU A 60 0.00 -10.01 -1.46
CA LEU A 60 0.75 -8.88 -2.00
C LEU A 60 2.27 -9.08 -1.98
N GLN A 61 2.78 -9.93 -1.09
CA GLN A 61 4.18 -10.36 -1.07
C GLN A 61 4.64 -10.99 -2.40
N CYS A 62 3.72 -11.60 -3.16
CA CYS A 62 4.02 -12.19 -4.47
C CYS A 62 4.57 -11.15 -5.46
N LEU A 63 4.20 -9.87 -5.30
CA LEU A 63 4.68 -8.79 -6.16
C LEU A 63 6.20 -8.62 -6.09
N GLN A 64 6.83 -8.90 -4.94
CA GLN A 64 8.29 -8.83 -4.81
C GLN A 64 9.02 -9.87 -5.67
N TYR A 65 8.37 -11.01 -5.97
CA TYR A 65 8.95 -12.07 -6.79
C TYR A 65 8.63 -11.89 -8.29
N ILE A 66 7.53 -11.19 -8.59
CA ILE A 66 7.07 -10.97 -9.98
C ILE A 66 7.73 -9.72 -10.58
N LEU A 67 7.88 -8.66 -9.79
CA LEU A 67 8.41 -7.39 -10.27
C LEU A 67 9.94 -7.39 -10.30
N HIS A 68 10.50 -6.66 -11.27
CA HIS A 68 11.95 -6.55 -11.44
C HIS A 68 12.58 -5.86 -10.21
N CYS A 69 13.80 -6.23 -9.84
CA CYS A 69 14.53 -5.67 -8.68
C CYS A 69 14.70 -4.13 -8.72
N GLN A 70 14.47 -3.49 -9.87
CA GLN A 70 14.57 -2.03 -10.03
C GLN A 70 13.27 -1.29 -9.68
N VAL A 71 12.14 -1.98 -9.52
CA VAL A 71 10.87 -1.33 -9.18
C VAL A 71 10.91 -0.86 -7.73
N LEU A 72 10.65 0.44 -7.49
CA LEU A 72 10.60 0.99 -6.15
C LEU A 72 9.29 0.61 -5.44
N PHE A 73 9.37 -0.03 -4.28
CA PHE A 73 8.21 -0.30 -3.43
C PHE A 73 8.06 0.84 -2.41
N MET A 74 6.95 1.57 -2.48
CA MET A 74 6.62 2.65 -1.54
C MET A 74 5.42 2.25 -0.69
N ILE A 75 5.50 2.50 0.61
CA ILE A 75 4.49 2.08 1.58
C ILE A 75 4.07 3.31 2.36
N THR A 76 2.82 3.74 2.16
CA THR A 76 2.29 4.98 2.72
C THR A 76 1.14 4.67 3.68
N SER A 77 1.12 5.35 4.82
CA SER A 77 0.00 5.30 5.76
C SER A 77 0.14 6.43 6.78
N ALA A 78 -0.97 7.06 7.14
CA ALA A 78 -1.02 8.05 8.23
C ALA A 78 -1.07 7.39 9.62
N THR A 79 -1.44 6.11 9.71
CA THR A 79 -1.75 5.39 10.96
C THR A 79 -0.81 4.20 11.19
N LEU A 80 0.45 4.33 10.78
CA LEU A 80 1.43 3.26 10.86
C LEU A 80 2.17 3.25 12.20
N THR A 81 1.60 2.56 13.20
CA THR A 81 2.30 2.36 14.48
C THR A 81 3.59 1.54 14.30
N PRO A 82 4.58 1.60 15.21
CA PRO A 82 5.80 0.79 15.11
C PRO A 82 5.52 -0.73 15.03
N GLU A 83 4.50 -1.21 15.74
CA GLU A 83 4.07 -2.60 15.70
C GLU A 83 3.46 -2.96 14.33
N THR A 84 2.54 -2.12 13.84
CA THR A 84 1.93 -2.27 12.52
C THR A 84 2.99 -2.24 11.41
N LEU A 85 3.93 -1.31 11.47
CA LEU A 85 5.05 -1.22 10.54
C LEU A 85 5.87 -2.51 10.51
N THR A 86 6.16 -3.10 11.68
CA THR A 86 6.89 -4.37 11.78
C THR A 86 6.13 -5.50 11.12
N LYS A 87 4.80 -5.57 11.35
CA LYS A 87 3.92 -6.55 10.72
C LYS A 87 3.85 -6.36 9.20
N VAL A 88 3.69 -5.12 8.71
CA VAL A 88 3.67 -4.80 7.27
C VAL A 88 4.98 -5.19 6.60
N LYS A 89 6.13 -4.86 7.19
CA LYS A 89 7.45 -5.28 6.68
C LYS A 89 7.53 -6.81 6.50
N LYS A 90 7.02 -7.54 7.49
CA LYS A 90 6.98 -9.00 7.47
C LYS A 90 6.00 -9.51 6.40
N CYS A 91 4.77 -9.00 6.37
CA CYS A 91 3.74 -9.41 5.41
C CYS A 91 4.14 -9.13 3.96
N LEU A 92 4.92 -8.07 3.70
CA LEU A 92 5.37 -7.76 2.35
C LEU A 92 6.73 -8.35 2.01
N HIS A 93 7.43 -9.04 2.94
CA HIS A 93 8.81 -9.53 2.77
C HIS A 93 9.84 -8.42 2.42
N MET A 94 9.74 -7.25 3.04
CA MET A 94 10.64 -6.13 2.71
C MET A 94 12.11 -6.43 3.07
N CYS A 95 13.02 -6.11 2.15
CA CYS A 95 14.45 -6.11 2.43
C CYS A 95 14.82 -4.93 3.33
N LEU A 96 15.39 -5.21 4.52
CA LEU A 96 15.74 -4.18 5.50
C LEU A 96 16.99 -3.38 5.12
N GLU A 97 17.86 -3.93 4.28
CA GLU A 97 19.15 -3.31 3.93
C GLU A 97 18.98 -2.01 3.11
N ASN A 98 17.91 -1.90 2.33
CA ASN A 98 17.62 -0.76 1.46
C ASN A 98 16.33 -0.02 1.84
N LEU A 99 15.92 -0.08 3.11
CA LEU A 99 14.69 0.54 3.57
C LEU A 99 14.90 1.95 4.13
N LEU A 100 14.29 2.95 3.49
CA LEU A 100 14.15 4.30 4.04
C LEU A 100 12.80 4.45 4.76
N ILE A 101 12.83 4.89 6.01
CA ILE A 101 11.62 5.19 6.79
C ILE A 101 11.54 6.70 7.00
N ILE A 102 10.47 7.31 6.50
CA ILE A 102 10.17 8.73 6.70
C ILE A 102 8.94 8.80 7.60
N HIS A 103 9.10 9.41 8.77
CA HIS A 103 8.01 9.65 9.72
C HIS A 103 7.84 11.15 9.92
N THR A 104 6.61 11.63 9.87
CA THR A 104 6.27 13.05 10.03
C THR A 104 5.38 13.25 11.25
N SER A 105 5.41 14.45 11.81
CA SER A 105 4.54 14.80 12.94
C SER A 105 3.09 14.93 12.47
N THR A 106 2.15 14.48 13.31
CA THR A 106 0.71 14.71 13.10
C THR A 106 0.25 16.09 13.60
N ASN A 107 1.17 16.92 14.10
CA ASN A 107 0.84 18.24 14.63
C ASN A 107 0.30 19.16 13.52
N CYS A 108 -0.92 19.66 13.72
CA CYS A 108 -1.53 20.67 12.86
C CYS A 108 -1.67 21.98 13.67
N PRO A 109 -0.62 22.83 13.74
CA PRO A 109 -0.63 24.03 14.60
C PRO A 109 -1.71 25.05 14.22
N ASN A 110 -2.28 24.91 13.03
CA ASN A 110 -3.37 25.68 12.48
C ASN A 110 -4.77 25.11 12.83
N ILE A 111 -4.87 24.04 13.62
CA ILE A 111 -6.14 23.45 14.09
C ILE A 111 -6.27 23.65 15.60
N GLN A 112 -7.33 24.34 16.04
CA GLN A 112 -7.65 24.53 17.45
C GLN A 112 -8.70 23.52 17.92
N LEU A 113 -8.35 22.70 18.92
CA LEU A 113 -9.29 21.78 19.56
C LEU A 113 -10.11 22.54 20.62
N CYS A 114 -11.44 22.52 20.48
CA CYS A 114 -12.37 23.16 21.42
C CYS A 114 -13.37 22.14 21.96
N ILE A 115 -13.76 22.28 23.24
CA ILE A 115 -14.74 21.41 23.91
C ILE A 115 -15.92 22.28 24.35
N TRP A 116 -17.13 21.89 23.98
CA TRP A 116 -18.36 22.60 24.33
C TRP A 116 -19.37 21.65 24.97
N LYS A 117 -20.05 22.11 26.03
CA LYS A 117 -21.15 21.35 26.64
C LYS A 117 -22.37 21.43 25.73
N ILE A 118 -22.83 20.29 25.23
CA ILE A 118 -24.10 20.21 24.51
C ILE A 118 -25.23 20.20 25.55
N SER A 119 -26.05 21.25 25.57
CA SER A 119 -27.25 21.29 26.41
C SER A 119 -28.46 20.95 25.55
N ILE A 120 -28.95 19.71 25.67
CA ILE A 120 -30.22 19.31 25.07
C ILE A 120 -31.31 19.85 26.00
N ARG A 121 -32.08 20.83 25.54
CA ARG A 121 -33.33 21.23 26.22
C ARG A 121 -34.41 20.25 25.76
N CYS A 122 -34.89 19.41 26.69
CA CYS A 122 -36.17 18.72 26.53
C CYS A 122 -37.32 19.71 26.70
#